data_AF-A0A931UDJ2-F1
#
_entry.id   AF-A0A931UDJ2-F1
#
_cell.length_a   1.000
_cell.length_b   1.000
_cell.length_c   1.000
_cell.angle_alpha   90.00
_cell.angle_beta   90.00
_cell.angle_gamma   90.00
#
_symmetry.space_group_name_H-M   'P 1'
#
loop_
_entity.id
_entity.type
_entity.pdbx_description
1 polymer ?
#
loop_
_entity_poly.entity_id
_entity_poly.type
_entity_poly.pdbx_seq_one_letter_code
_entity_poly.pdbx_strand_id
1 'polypeptide(L)'
;PLGAILIVTVDADEIAGFHTREGLFYRGRSSKENLLRYTHIPLAVGEVTSLLMGLPPVEIPSQWQEEEDAIHWEVEGGGKEKILFHPTLGVPTGWERSGADGEIELKAVFSDFFPTPNGFFPLTIALEAPGRQKWLEIRYKEPELNITLPFPLFVQERPASARELPLESLGG
;
A
#
# COMPACT_ATOMS: atom_id res chain seq x y z
N PRO A 1 6.45 -25.38 -10.95
CA PRO A 1 7.60 -24.51 -10.58
C PRO A 1 7.44 -24.02 -9.14
N LEU A 2 8.41 -24.33 -8.28
CA LEU A 2 8.50 -23.81 -6.92
C LEU A 2 9.35 -22.52 -6.96
N GLY A 3 8.78 -21.38 -6.60
CA GLY A 3 9.45 -20.08 -6.62
C GLY A 3 8.51 -18.92 -6.95
N ALA A 4 8.88 -17.70 -6.56
CA ALA A 4 8.12 -16.49 -6.88
C ALA A 4 8.07 -16.29 -8.41
N ILE A 5 6.86 -16.09 -8.93
CA ILE A 5 6.63 -15.82 -10.37
C ILE A 5 6.99 -14.38 -10.75
N LEU A 6 6.98 -13.48 -9.77
CA LEU A 6 7.28 -12.06 -9.88
C LEU A 6 7.88 -11.60 -8.55
N ILE A 7 8.96 -10.83 -8.62
CA ILE A 7 9.53 -10.12 -7.47
C ILE A 7 9.54 -8.64 -7.84
N VAL A 8 8.82 -7.82 -7.07
CA VAL A 8 8.79 -6.37 -7.25
C VAL A 8 9.53 -5.73 -6.09
N THR A 9 10.42 -4.79 -6.38
CA THR A 9 11.17 -4.00 -5.41
C THR A 9 10.96 -2.53 -5.73
N VAL A 10 10.73 -1.73 -4.72
CA VAL A 10 10.42 -0.30 -4.88
C VAL A 10 11.11 0.49 -3.78
N ASP A 11 11.73 1.60 -4.16
CA ASP A 11 12.21 2.63 -3.25
C ASP A 11 11.65 4.01 -3.65
N ALA A 12 12.23 5.09 -3.12
CA ALA A 12 11.76 6.45 -3.40
C ALA A 12 11.99 6.90 -4.85
N ASP A 13 12.96 6.30 -5.53
CA ASP A 13 13.44 6.72 -6.84
C ASP A 13 13.05 5.72 -7.94
N GLU A 14 13.15 4.42 -7.67
CA GLU A 14 13.05 3.33 -8.63
C GLU A 14 12.01 2.27 -8.22
N ILE A 15 11.39 1.67 -9.23
CA ILE A 15 10.70 0.39 -9.15
C ILE A 15 11.31 -0.59 -10.14
N ALA A 16 11.58 -1.80 -9.65
CA ALA A 16 12.08 -2.92 -10.41
C ALA A 16 11.15 -4.12 -10.28
N GLY A 17 10.99 -4.87 -11.37
CA GLY A 17 10.18 -6.08 -11.40
C GLY A 17 10.88 -7.20 -12.15
N PHE A 18 11.13 -8.32 -11.48
CA PHE A 18 11.73 -9.50 -12.08
C PHE A 18 10.69 -10.59 -12.34
N HIS A 19 10.38 -10.81 -13.62
CA HIS A 19 9.51 -11.85 -14.12
C HIS A 19 10.35 -13.12 -14.35
N THR A 20 10.35 -14.00 -13.36
CA THR A 20 11.35 -15.07 -13.24
C THR A 20 11.22 -16.13 -14.33
N ARG A 21 10.01 -16.35 -14.86
CA ARG A 21 9.75 -17.36 -15.89
C ARG A 21 10.19 -16.92 -17.27
N GLU A 22 10.00 -15.64 -17.57
CA GLU A 22 10.28 -15.03 -18.86
C GLU A 22 11.74 -14.53 -18.94
N GLY A 23 12.45 -14.47 -17.81
CA GLY A 23 13.79 -13.88 -17.75
C GLY A 23 13.75 -12.40 -18.09
N LEU A 24 12.68 -11.70 -17.70
CA LEU A 24 12.49 -10.28 -17.98
C LEU A 24 12.66 -9.48 -16.71
N PHE A 25 13.45 -8.43 -16.78
CA PHE A 25 13.68 -7.47 -15.72
C PHE A 25 13.19 -6.10 -16.17
N TYR A 26 12.20 -5.57 -15.49
CA TYR A 26 11.66 -4.24 -15.78
C TYR A 26 12.17 -3.24 -14.76
N ARG A 27 12.45 -2.02 -15.23
CA ARG A 27 12.93 -0.92 -14.39
C ARG A 27 12.29 0.39 -14.84
N GLY A 28 11.89 1.22 -13.88
CA GLY A 28 11.30 2.53 -14.14
C GLY A 28 11.28 3.42 -12.90
N ARG A 29 10.80 4.64 -13.06
CA ARG A 29 10.64 5.59 -11.93
C ARG A 29 9.61 5.05 -10.94
N SER A 30 9.86 5.28 -9.65
CA SER A 30 8.89 5.08 -8.58
C SER A 30 7.71 6.07 -8.73
N SER A 31 6.65 5.66 -9.43
CA SER A 31 5.42 6.44 -9.58
C SER A 31 4.20 5.59 -9.25
N LYS A 32 3.09 6.27 -8.92
CA LYS A 32 1.79 5.65 -8.68
C LYS A 32 1.33 4.82 -9.88
N GLU A 33 1.55 5.32 -11.10
CA GLU A 33 1.21 4.61 -12.34
C GLU A 33 2.03 3.34 -12.50
N ASN A 34 3.35 3.41 -12.27
CA ASN A 34 4.24 2.26 -12.42
C ASN A 34 4.00 1.21 -11.33
N LEU A 35 3.72 1.62 -10.09
CA LEU A 35 3.32 0.71 -9.03
C LEU A 35 1.98 0.04 -9.34
N LEU A 36 1.03 0.80 -9.88
CA LEU A 36 -0.29 0.30 -10.27
C LEU A 36 -0.22 -0.82 -11.32
N ARG A 37 0.78 -0.79 -12.22
CA ARG A 37 1.01 -1.87 -13.20
C ARG A 37 1.23 -3.24 -12.56
N TYR A 38 1.73 -3.27 -11.31
CA TYR A 38 1.98 -4.50 -10.57
C TYR A 38 0.92 -4.80 -9.50
N THR A 39 0.53 -3.80 -8.72
CA THR A 39 -0.37 -4.01 -7.57
C THR A 39 -1.84 -4.03 -7.98
N HIS A 40 -2.18 -3.42 -9.12
CA HIS A 40 -3.54 -3.09 -9.55
C HIS A 40 -4.35 -2.25 -8.55
N ILE A 41 -3.67 -1.70 -7.54
CA ILE A 41 -4.23 -0.86 -6.48
C ILE A 41 -3.66 0.55 -6.68
N PRO A 42 -4.51 1.59 -6.80
CA PRO A 42 -4.07 2.95 -7.09
C PRO A 42 -3.56 3.66 -5.81
N LEU A 43 -2.47 3.14 -5.25
CA LEU A 43 -1.73 3.73 -4.14
C LEU A 43 -0.31 4.05 -4.61
N ALA A 44 0.26 5.14 -4.10
CA ALA A 44 1.66 5.48 -4.19
C ALA A 44 2.50 4.66 -3.19
N VAL A 45 3.82 4.74 -3.30
CA VAL A 45 4.73 3.95 -2.44
C VAL A 45 4.54 4.28 -0.97
N GLY A 46 4.52 5.56 -0.60
CA GLY A 46 4.30 5.97 0.79
C GLY A 46 2.98 5.47 1.36
N GLU A 47 1.92 5.49 0.54
CA GLU A 47 0.61 4.94 0.90
C GLU A 47 0.66 3.42 1.14
N VAL A 48 1.32 2.67 0.25
CA VAL A 48 1.50 1.21 0.43
C VAL A 48 2.35 0.93 1.67
N THR A 49 3.42 1.68 1.90
CA THR A 49 4.26 1.53 3.10
C THR A 49 3.45 1.79 4.36
N SER A 50 2.65 2.86 4.42
CA SER A 50 1.74 3.12 5.55
C SER A 50 0.78 1.96 5.79
N LEU A 51 0.16 1.42 4.73
CA LEU A 51 -0.72 0.26 4.82
C LEU A 51 0.03 -0.96 5.39
N LEU A 52 1.24 -1.25 4.90
CA LEU A 52 2.07 -2.35 5.40
C LEU A 52 2.54 -2.14 6.85
N MET A 53 2.57 -0.89 7.33
CA MET A 53 2.83 -0.56 8.73
C MET A 53 1.56 -0.58 9.60
N GLY A 54 0.41 -0.99 9.05
CA GLY A 54 -0.86 -1.03 9.80
C GLY A 54 -1.52 0.34 9.97
N LEU A 55 -1.19 1.31 9.12
CA LEU A 55 -1.70 2.67 9.18
C LEU A 55 -2.58 2.98 7.95
N PRO A 56 -3.57 3.89 8.08
CA PRO A 56 -4.29 4.45 6.94
C PRO A 56 -3.31 5.06 5.91
N PRO A 57 -3.50 4.79 4.61
CA PRO A 57 -2.63 5.27 3.53
C PRO A 57 -2.92 6.74 3.17
N VAL A 58 -2.68 7.65 4.13
CA VAL A 58 -3.06 9.05 4.02
C VAL A 58 -1.87 9.98 4.22
N GLU A 59 -1.89 11.13 3.55
CA GLU A 59 -1.11 12.28 3.98
C GLU A 59 -1.95 13.07 4.99
N ILE A 60 -1.40 13.32 6.18
CA ILE A 60 -2.14 14.01 7.25
C ILE A 60 -2.40 15.45 6.82
N PRO A 61 -3.66 15.88 6.69
CA PRO A 61 -3.99 17.23 6.26
C PRO A 61 -3.72 18.24 7.38
N SER A 62 -3.58 19.51 7.03
CA SER A 62 -3.51 20.59 8.02
C SER A 62 -4.87 20.94 8.65
N GLN A 63 -5.96 20.53 8.00
CA GLN A 63 -7.34 20.77 8.42
C GLN A 63 -8.16 19.50 8.23
N TRP A 64 -8.94 19.15 9.25
CA TRP A 64 -9.88 18.03 9.23
C TRP A 64 -11.12 18.38 10.06
N GLN A 65 -12.17 17.61 9.86
CA GLN A 65 -13.41 17.69 10.64
C GLN A 65 -13.56 16.42 11.47
N GLU A 66 -14.07 16.58 12.69
CA GLU A 66 -14.32 15.47 13.62
C GLU A 66 -15.80 15.01 13.53
N GLU A 67 -15.97 13.69 13.58
CA GLU A 67 -17.22 12.97 13.82
C GLU A 67 -17.00 12.04 15.04
N GLU A 68 -18.05 11.47 15.63
CA GLU A 68 -17.99 10.74 16.92
C GLU A 68 -16.80 9.76 17.04
N ASP A 69 -16.60 8.89 16.04
CA ASP A 69 -15.50 7.92 15.98
C ASP A 69 -14.69 8.05 14.68
N ALA A 70 -14.66 9.24 14.08
CA ALA A 70 -14.00 9.44 12.80
C ALA A 70 -13.46 10.85 12.60
N ILE A 71 -12.48 10.96 11.71
CA ILE A 71 -12.09 12.25 11.12
C ILE A 71 -12.21 12.17 9.61
N HIS A 72 -12.46 13.31 8.98
CA HIS A 72 -12.52 13.39 7.54
C HIS A 72 -12.05 14.73 7.00
N TRP A 73 -11.66 14.75 5.73
CA TRP A 73 -11.24 15.96 5.02
C TRP A 73 -11.50 15.84 3.51
N GLU A 74 -11.57 16.97 2.84
CA GLU A 74 -11.60 17.04 1.38
C GLU A 74 -10.19 16.88 0.82
N VAL A 75 -10.06 16.12 -0.25
CA VAL A 75 -8.82 15.98 -1.01
C VAL A 75 -8.87 16.79 -2.30
N GLU A 76 -7.70 17.16 -2.81
CA GLU A 76 -7.59 17.87 -4.08
C GLU A 76 -8.33 17.12 -5.19
N GLY A 77 -9.13 17.83 -5.98
CA GLY A 77 -10.02 17.23 -6.98
C GLY A 77 -11.45 16.95 -6.50
N GLY A 78 -11.79 17.28 -5.26
CA GLY A 78 -13.17 17.27 -4.75
C GLY A 78 -13.61 15.93 -4.14
N GLY A 79 -12.68 14.99 -3.96
CA GLY A 79 -12.93 13.77 -3.21
C GLY A 79 -12.93 13.99 -1.70
N LYS A 80 -13.21 12.92 -0.94
CA LYS A 80 -13.19 12.93 0.52
C LYS A 80 -12.43 11.71 1.05
N GLU A 81 -11.64 11.94 2.08
CA GLU A 81 -11.04 10.86 2.88
C GLU A 81 -11.62 10.83 4.29
N LYS A 82 -11.72 9.63 4.84
CA LYS A 82 -12.25 9.38 6.17
C LYS A 82 -11.42 8.31 6.87
N ILE A 83 -11.11 8.52 8.15
CA ILE A 83 -10.52 7.51 9.03
C ILE A 83 -11.51 7.24 10.16
N LEU A 84 -11.78 5.97 10.41
CA LEU A 84 -12.57 5.47 11.52
C LEU A 84 -11.63 5.00 12.62
N PHE A 85 -11.98 5.25 13.88
CA PHE A 85 -11.19 4.88 15.04
C PHE A 85 -11.92 3.90 15.94
N HIS A 86 -11.16 3.10 16.68
CA HIS A 86 -11.68 2.29 17.76
C HIS A 86 -12.04 3.19 18.95
N PRO A 87 -13.27 3.15 19.49
CA PRO A 87 -13.76 4.12 20.47
C PRO A 87 -12.95 4.13 21.78
N THR A 88 -12.34 3.00 22.14
CA THR A 88 -11.54 2.87 23.37
C THR A 88 -10.04 2.77 23.16
N LEU A 89 -9.58 2.25 22.02
CA LEU A 89 -8.15 2.00 21.79
C LEU A 89 -7.48 3.18 21.08
N GLY A 90 -8.27 4.08 20.47
CA GLY A 90 -7.75 5.23 19.72
C GLY A 90 -6.96 4.85 18.47
N VAL A 91 -7.09 3.60 17.99
CA VAL A 91 -6.40 3.12 16.78
C VAL A 91 -7.32 3.16 15.57
N PRO A 92 -6.79 3.39 14.35
CA PRO A 92 -7.59 3.32 13.14
C PRO A 92 -8.17 1.93 12.93
N THR A 93 -9.48 1.84 12.71
CA THR A 93 -10.21 0.59 12.38
C THR A 93 -10.65 0.55 10.93
N GLY A 94 -10.73 1.71 10.28
CA GLY A 94 -11.07 1.80 8.87
C GLY A 94 -10.57 3.08 8.22
N TRP A 95 -10.47 3.04 6.90
CA TRP A 95 -10.15 4.18 6.06
C TRP A 95 -10.96 4.10 4.77
N GLU A 96 -11.43 5.22 4.27
CA GLU A 96 -12.16 5.34 3.01
C GLU A 96 -11.64 6.53 2.21
N ARG A 97 -11.47 6.34 0.90
CA ARG A 97 -11.26 7.39 -0.08
C ARG A 97 -12.39 7.34 -1.09
N SER A 98 -13.06 8.47 -1.25
CA SER A 98 -14.14 8.68 -2.21
C SER A 98 -13.78 9.73 -3.25
N GLY A 99 -14.25 9.51 -4.47
CA GLY A 99 -14.09 10.46 -5.58
C GLY A 99 -15.03 11.67 -5.45
N ALA A 100 -14.94 12.59 -6.39
CA ALA A 100 -15.81 13.78 -6.44
C ALA A 100 -17.30 13.46 -6.69
N ASP A 101 -17.58 12.26 -7.18
CA ASP A 101 -18.93 11.70 -7.32
C ASP A 101 -19.48 11.11 -6.01
N GLY A 102 -18.66 11.04 -4.97
CA GLY A 102 -18.99 10.45 -3.68
C GLY A 102 -18.87 8.92 -3.64
N GLU A 103 -18.48 8.27 -4.74
CA GLU A 103 -18.30 6.82 -4.79
C GLU A 103 -16.98 6.42 -4.11
N ILE A 104 -16.99 5.28 -3.43
CA ILE A 104 -15.80 4.76 -2.75
C ILE A 104 -14.84 4.20 -3.80
N GLU A 105 -13.70 4.86 -3.97
CA GLU A 105 -12.60 4.39 -4.82
C GLU A 105 -11.77 3.32 -4.11
N LEU A 106 -11.51 3.55 -2.81
CA LEU A 106 -10.74 2.66 -1.96
C LEU A 106 -11.29 2.64 -0.55
N LYS A 107 -11.22 1.48 0.10
CA LYS A 107 -11.44 1.36 1.53
C LYS A 107 -10.54 0.31 2.15
N ALA A 108 -10.09 0.55 3.37
CA ALA A 108 -9.32 -0.39 4.17
C ALA A 108 -10.00 -0.65 5.51
N VAL A 109 -9.90 -1.87 6.01
CA VAL A 109 -10.32 -2.27 7.37
C VAL A 109 -9.11 -2.87 8.08
N PHE A 110 -8.89 -2.44 9.32
CA PHE A 110 -7.81 -2.88 10.19
C PHE A 110 -8.41 -3.64 11.37
N SER A 111 -8.00 -4.89 11.57
CA SER A 111 -8.59 -5.77 12.59
C SER A 111 -7.55 -6.68 13.25
N ASP A 112 -8.03 -7.49 14.21
CA ASP A 112 -7.22 -8.45 14.97
C ASP A 112 -6.02 -7.80 15.65
N PHE A 113 -6.28 -6.71 16.37
CA PHE A 113 -5.24 -5.91 16.99
C PHE A 113 -4.45 -6.68 18.05
N PHE A 114 -3.14 -6.67 17.89
CA PHE A 114 -2.18 -7.26 18.83
C PHE A 114 -1.48 -6.16 19.63
N PRO A 115 -1.38 -6.27 20.97
CA PRO A 115 -0.69 -5.29 21.80
C PRO A 115 0.83 -5.38 21.64
N THR A 116 1.47 -4.22 21.49
CA THR A 116 2.93 -4.09 21.40
C THR A 116 3.42 -3.02 22.38
N PRO A 117 4.73 -2.90 22.64
CA PRO A 117 5.26 -1.83 23.49
C PRO A 117 4.92 -0.41 23.02
N ASN A 118 4.59 -0.23 21.73
CA ASN A 118 4.30 1.08 21.13
C ASN A 118 2.82 1.29 20.79
N GLY A 119 1.92 0.45 21.32
CA GLY A 119 0.48 0.50 21.04
C GLY A 119 -0.02 -0.76 20.34
N PHE A 120 -1.19 -0.68 19.71
CA PHE A 120 -1.81 -1.82 19.05
C PHE A 120 -1.47 -1.86 17.56
N PHE A 121 -1.15 -3.05 17.06
CA PHE A 121 -0.85 -3.29 15.65
C PHE A 121 -1.92 -4.22 15.03
N PRO A 122 -2.51 -3.90 13.87
CA PRO A 122 -3.50 -4.76 13.23
C PRO A 122 -2.83 -5.99 12.61
N LEU A 123 -3.28 -7.20 12.99
CA LEU A 123 -2.79 -8.43 12.35
C LEU A 123 -3.47 -8.72 11.02
N THR A 124 -4.61 -8.10 10.75
CA THR A 124 -5.34 -8.24 9.48
C THR A 124 -5.64 -6.87 8.89
N ILE A 125 -5.35 -6.73 7.60
CA ILE A 125 -5.70 -5.54 6.80
C ILE A 125 -6.43 -6.01 5.54
N ALA A 126 -7.67 -5.58 5.38
CA ALA A 126 -8.45 -5.83 4.18
C ALA A 126 -8.59 -4.53 3.37
N LEU A 127 -8.12 -4.51 2.13
CA LEU A 127 -8.19 -3.37 1.22
C LEU A 127 -9.04 -3.73 0.01
N GLU A 128 -10.00 -2.86 -0.32
CA GLU A 128 -10.89 -3.04 -1.47
C GLU A 128 -10.82 -1.81 -2.38
N ALA A 129 -10.83 -2.06 -3.69
CA ALA A 129 -11.03 -1.05 -4.73
C ALA A 129 -12.31 -1.42 -5.52
N PRO A 130 -13.51 -1.00 -5.06
CA PRO A 130 -14.78 -1.50 -5.58
C PRO A 130 -14.97 -1.26 -7.08
N GLY A 131 -14.70 -0.04 -7.56
CA GLY A 131 -14.81 0.31 -8.98
C GLY A 131 -13.86 -0.46 -9.90
N ARG A 132 -12.86 -1.16 -9.35
CA ARG A 132 -11.90 -2.01 -10.07
C ARG A 132 -12.11 -3.50 -9.83
N GLN A 133 -13.06 -3.87 -8.97
CA GLN A 133 -13.30 -5.25 -8.52
C GLN A 133 -12.02 -5.92 -8.01
N LYS A 134 -11.23 -5.19 -7.21
CA LYS A 134 -10.01 -5.69 -6.59
C LYS A 134 -10.15 -5.74 -5.07
N TRP A 135 -9.60 -6.80 -4.51
CA TRP A 135 -9.53 -7.06 -3.08
C TRP A 135 -8.15 -7.59 -2.73
N LEU A 136 -7.59 -7.11 -1.62
CA LEU A 136 -6.35 -7.57 -1.02
C LEU A 136 -6.59 -7.80 0.46
N GLU A 137 -6.07 -8.91 0.98
CA GLU A 137 -6.02 -9.17 2.42
C GLU A 137 -4.58 -9.46 2.82
N ILE A 138 -4.11 -8.79 3.86
CA ILE A 138 -2.78 -8.96 4.44
C ILE A 138 -2.98 -9.52 5.84
N ARG A 139 -2.33 -10.66 6.13
CA ARG A 139 -2.35 -11.30 7.45
C ARG A 139 -0.93 -11.44 7.99
N TYR A 140 -0.67 -10.77 9.12
CA TYR A 140 0.57 -10.89 9.86
C TYR A 140 0.51 -12.07 10.83
N LYS A 141 1.63 -12.74 11.05
CA LYS A 141 1.75 -13.80 12.07
C LYS A 141 2.60 -13.35 13.25
N GLU A 142 3.82 -12.91 12.97
CA GLU A 142 4.81 -12.54 13.97
C GLU A 142 5.47 -11.22 13.54
N PRO A 143 4.76 -10.08 13.64
CA PRO A 143 5.33 -8.80 13.24
C PRO A 143 6.44 -8.37 14.21
N GLU A 144 7.63 -8.12 13.68
CA GLU A 144 8.70 -7.45 14.40
C GLU A 144 8.63 -5.94 14.11
N LEU A 145 8.49 -5.13 15.16
CA LEU A 145 8.37 -3.68 15.03
C LEU A 145 9.70 -2.99 15.29
N ASN A 146 9.95 -1.90 14.55
CA ASN A 146 11.12 -1.03 14.70
C ASN A 146 12.48 -1.74 14.57
N ILE A 147 12.55 -2.79 13.77
CA ILE A 147 13.82 -3.44 13.44
C ILE A 147 14.60 -2.60 12.43
N THR A 148 15.93 -2.66 12.51
CA THR A 148 16.79 -2.07 11.48
C THR A 148 16.80 -2.99 10.27
N LEU A 149 16.21 -2.55 9.16
CA LEU A 149 16.26 -3.26 7.90
C LEU A 149 17.48 -2.82 7.09
N PRO A 150 18.34 -3.74 6.63
CA PRO A 150 19.49 -3.39 5.81
C PRO A 150 19.02 -2.88 4.43
N PHE A 151 19.54 -1.72 4.02
CA PHE A 151 19.22 -1.07 2.74
C PHE A 151 19.29 -2.01 1.51
N PRO A 152 20.24 -2.96 1.40
CA PRO A 152 20.28 -3.91 0.28
C PRO A 152 19.01 -4.75 0.06
N LEU A 153 18.10 -4.87 1.04
CA LEU A 153 16.81 -5.55 0.84
C LEU A 153 15.87 -4.79 -0.10
N PHE A 154 16.11 -3.49 -0.30
CA PHE A 154 15.30 -2.62 -1.14
C PHE A 154 15.96 -2.34 -2.50
N VAL A 155 17.04 -3.05 -2.83
CA VAL A 155 17.72 -2.95 -4.12
C VAL A 155 17.59 -4.27 -4.85
N GLN A 156 17.07 -4.22 -6.07
CA GLN A 156 16.99 -5.38 -6.94
C GLN A 156 18.02 -5.30 -8.06
N GLU A 157 19.03 -6.15 -7.97
CA GLU A 157 20.00 -6.29 -9.07
C GLU A 157 19.41 -7.15 -10.19
N ARG A 158 19.68 -6.73 -11.43
CA ARG A 158 19.30 -7.51 -12.61
C ARG A 158 20.12 -8.81 -12.65
N PRO A 159 19.47 -9.98 -12.68
CA PRO A 159 20.18 -11.24 -12.92
C PRO A 159 20.89 -11.23 -14.28
N ALA A 160 22.09 -11.79 -14.37
CA ALA A 160 22.87 -11.78 -15.62
C ALA A 160 22.14 -12.47 -16.80
N SER A 161 21.24 -13.40 -16.52
CA SER A 161 20.41 -14.09 -17.51
C SER A 161 19.18 -13.32 -17.96
N ALA A 162 18.83 -12.22 -17.29
CA ALA A 162 17.60 -11.48 -17.55
C ALA A 162 17.79 -10.37 -18.58
N ARG A 163 16.84 -10.23 -19.49
CA ARG A 163 16.76 -9.09 -20.41
C ARG A 163 16.08 -7.92 -19.69
N GLU A 164 16.73 -6.76 -19.73
CA GLU A 164 16.20 -5.52 -19.17
C GLU A 164 15.30 -4.79 -20.17
N LEU A 165 14.18 -4.28 -19.69
CA LEU A 165 13.20 -3.49 -20.44
C LEU A 165 12.72 -2.29 -19.60
N PRO A 166 12.35 -1.16 -20.22
CA PRO A 166 11.66 -0.09 -19.52
C PRO A 166 10.34 -0.59 -18.94
N LEU A 167 10.01 -0.24 -17.70
CA LEU A 167 8.77 -0.66 -17.07
C LEU A 167 7.53 -0.16 -17.83
N GLU A 168 7.63 0.97 -18.53
CA GLU A 168 6.57 1.54 -19.35
C GLU A 168 6.21 0.64 -20.55
N SER A 169 7.07 -0.32 -20.90
CA SER A 169 6.77 -1.35 -21.91
C SER A 169 5.86 -2.46 -21.39
N LEU A 170 5.69 -2.55 -20.06
CA LEU A 170 4.73 -3.44 -19.42
C LEU A 170 3.33 -2.85 -19.62
N GLY A 171 2.63 -3.37 -20.63
CA GLY A 171 1.27 -2.93 -20.98
C GLY A 171 0.34 -2.99 -19.76
N GLY A 172 -0.41 -1.90 -19.56
CA GLY A 172 -1.29 -1.67 -18.42
C GLY A 172 -1.88 -0.28 -18.46
#